data_AF-A0A6L2R5K5-F1
#
_entry.id   AF-A0A6L2R5K5-F1
#
_cell.length_a   1.000
_cell.length_b   1.000
_cell.length_c   1.000
_cell.angle_alpha   90.00
_cell.angle_beta   90.00
_cell.angle_gamma   90.00
#
_symmetry.space_group_name_H-M   'P 1'
#
loop_
_entity.id
_entity.type
_entity.pdbx_description
1 polymer ?
#
loop_
_entity_poly.entity_id
_entity_poly.type
_entity_poly.pdbx_seq_one_letter_code
_entity_poly.pdbx_strand_id
1 'polypeptide(L)'
;MRRFFMFFLGIACFLFSSACGMLSEAPPAPPARRAPVEGYMASAAIGDSTRLDDPAFGKNVTVVMENSFTSASGEECRRASVIVGAKEAEVVVVCRDASGQWAMVPRVWGQGIEKP
;
A
#
# COMPACT_ATOMS: atom_id res chain seq x y z
N MET A 1 -11.91 -63.91 -41.96
CA MET A 1 -12.40 -63.70 -40.58
C MET A 1 -11.91 -62.33 -40.10
N ARG A 2 -12.35 -61.17 -40.61
CA ARG A 2 -13.65 -60.51 -40.39
C ARG A 2 -14.15 -60.68 -38.95
N ARG A 3 -13.59 -59.91 -37.99
CA ARG A 3 -14.21 -59.50 -36.70
C ARG A 3 -13.28 -58.85 -35.66
N PHE A 4 -12.04 -58.47 -36.00
CA PHE A 4 -11.15 -57.76 -35.05
C PHE A 4 -10.90 -56.29 -35.39
N PHE A 5 -11.73 -55.70 -36.26
CA PHE A 5 -11.61 -54.33 -36.75
C PHE A 5 -12.67 -53.41 -36.13
N MET A 6 -12.94 -53.54 -34.83
CA MET A 6 -14.00 -52.72 -34.19
C MET A 6 -13.83 -52.56 -32.68
N PHE A 7 -12.60 -52.45 -32.20
CA PHE A 7 -12.32 -52.17 -30.77
C PHE A 7 -11.16 -51.17 -30.54
N PHE A 8 -10.77 -50.40 -31.57
CA PHE A 8 -9.69 -49.42 -31.47
C PHE A 8 -10.13 -47.97 -31.69
N LEU A 9 -11.45 -47.70 -31.70
CA LEU A 9 -12.02 -46.38 -31.99
C LEU A 9 -12.85 -45.81 -30.81
N GLY A 10 -12.48 -46.14 -29.57
CA GLY A 10 -13.23 -45.71 -28.37
C GLY A 10 -12.38 -45.16 -27.22
N ILE A 11 -11.05 -45.15 -27.34
CA ILE A 11 -10.12 -44.77 -26.25
C ILE A 11 -9.24 -43.57 -26.66
N ALA A 12 -9.62 -42.80 -27.69
CA ALA A 12 -8.85 -41.65 -28.15
C ALA A 12 -9.43 -40.28 -27.70
N CYS A 13 -10.62 -40.24 -27.10
CA CYS A 13 -11.29 -38.97 -26.72
C CYS A 13 -11.22 -38.62 -25.22
N PHE A 14 -10.51 -39.39 -24.39
CA PHE A 14 -10.48 -39.16 -22.93
C PHE A 14 -9.19 -38.47 -22.42
N LEU A 15 -8.30 -38.03 -23.32
CA LEU A 15 -7.00 -37.45 -22.93
C LEU A 15 -6.86 -35.95 -23.25
N PHE A 16 -7.95 -35.26 -23.63
CA PHE A 16 -7.89 -33.82 -23.96
C PHE A 16 -8.48 -32.88 -22.91
N SER A 17 -8.85 -33.39 -21.72
CA SER A 17 -9.47 -32.59 -20.65
C SER A 17 -8.50 -32.13 -19.55
N SER A 18 -7.18 -32.30 -19.72
CA SER A 18 -6.18 -31.75 -18.77
C SER A 18 -5.72 -30.33 -19.16
N ALA A 19 -6.59 -29.56 -19.80
CA ALA A 19 -6.46 -28.11 -19.90
C ALA A 19 -7.28 -27.45 -18.78
N CYS A 20 -6.72 -27.39 -17.57
CA CYS A 20 -7.23 -26.46 -16.57
C CYS A 20 -6.10 -25.97 -15.67
N GLY A 21 -5.71 -24.72 -15.91
CA GLY A 21 -5.37 -23.77 -14.84
C GLY A 21 -4.14 -24.09 -13.99
N MET A 22 -2.95 -24.09 -14.60
CA MET A 22 -1.76 -23.65 -13.86
C MET A 22 -1.62 -22.13 -14.07
N LEU A 23 -2.55 -21.36 -13.49
CA LEU A 23 -2.29 -19.97 -13.17
C LEU A 23 -1.13 -20.02 -12.18
N SER A 24 0.07 -19.78 -12.69
CA SER A 24 1.25 -19.54 -11.87
C SER A 24 0.91 -18.36 -10.97
N GLU A 25 0.57 -18.62 -9.72
CA GLU A 25 0.43 -17.61 -8.67
C GLU A 25 1.70 -16.76 -8.74
N ALA A 26 1.55 -15.48 -9.13
CA ALA A 26 2.68 -14.57 -9.12
C ALA A 26 3.25 -14.57 -7.70
N PRO A 27 4.58 -14.68 -7.52
CA PRO A 27 5.17 -14.65 -6.19
C PRO A 27 4.61 -13.43 -5.44
N PRO A 28 4.21 -13.59 -4.17
CA PRO A 28 3.67 -12.48 -3.40
C PRO A 28 4.67 -11.32 -3.48
N ALA A 29 4.19 -10.17 -3.94
CA ALA A 29 5.03 -8.99 -4.06
C ALA A 29 5.75 -8.76 -2.73
N PRO A 30 7.06 -8.43 -2.74
CA PRO A 30 7.78 -8.16 -1.51
C PRO A 30 7.03 -7.07 -0.72
N PRO A 31 7.03 -7.14 0.62
CA PRO A 31 6.34 -6.16 1.45
C PRO A 31 6.79 -4.78 1.02
N ALA A 32 5.83 -3.93 0.65
CA ALA A 32 6.12 -2.59 0.18
C ALA A 32 7.00 -1.90 1.22
N ARG A 33 8.23 -1.54 0.84
CA ARG A 33 9.09 -0.74 1.69
C ARG A 33 8.33 0.57 1.92
N ARG A 34 7.97 0.87 3.18
CA ARG A 34 7.25 2.10 3.53
C ARG A 34 8.00 3.31 2.96
N ALA A 35 7.25 4.29 2.49
CA ALA A 35 7.81 5.54 2.02
C ALA A 35 8.65 6.19 3.15
N PRO A 36 9.79 6.84 2.84
CA PRO A 36 10.67 7.44 3.85
C PRO A 36 9.98 8.29 4.91
N VAL A 37 9.06 9.19 4.52
CA VAL A 37 8.27 10.01 5.47
C VAL A 37 7.43 9.12 6.38
N GLU A 38 6.69 8.17 5.81
CA GLU A 38 5.83 7.25 6.57
C GLU A 38 6.65 6.38 7.54
N GLY A 39 7.80 5.89 7.08
CA GLY A 39 8.74 5.11 7.89
C GLY A 39 9.25 5.91 9.09
N TYR A 40 9.63 7.18 8.88
CA TYR A 40 10.04 8.06 9.97
C TYR A 40 8.91 8.31 10.96
N MET A 41 7.71 8.67 10.47
CA MET A 41 6.55 8.95 11.32
C MET A 41 6.13 7.76 12.19
N ALA A 42 6.32 6.53 11.69
CA ALA A 42 5.99 5.30 12.41
C ALA A 42 6.88 5.04 13.64
N SER A 43 8.10 5.56 13.66
CA SER A 43 9.08 5.27 14.74
C SER A 43 9.51 6.49 15.55
N ALA A 44 9.44 7.69 15.00
CA ALA A 44 9.89 8.92 15.66
C ALA A 44 9.04 9.27 16.88
N ALA A 45 9.64 9.95 17.86
CA ALA A 45 8.92 10.51 18.98
C ALA A 45 8.25 11.84 18.59
N ILE A 46 7.21 12.23 19.32
CA ILE A 46 6.59 13.55 19.15
C ILE A 46 7.57 14.65 19.54
N GLY A 47 7.67 15.69 18.72
CA GLY A 47 8.67 16.76 18.85
C GLY A 47 9.96 16.50 18.06
N ASP A 48 10.23 15.26 17.64
CA ASP A 48 11.40 14.96 16.82
C ASP A 48 11.27 15.55 15.41
N SER A 49 12.41 15.91 14.83
CA SER A 49 12.48 16.31 13.43
C SER A 49 13.65 15.66 12.70
N THR A 50 13.47 15.45 11.40
CA THR A 50 14.52 14.93 10.52
C THR A 50 14.45 15.57 9.15
N ARG A 51 15.52 15.39 8.37
CA ARG A 51 15.56 15.74 6.95
C ARG A 51 15.79 14.50 6.12
N LEU A 52 14.95 14.27 5.12
CA LEU A 52 15.02 13.10 4.26
C LEU A 52 14.56 13.41 2.83
N ASP A 53 14.82 12.47 1.92
CA ASP A 53 14.27 12.48 0.57
C ASP A 53 13.08 11.54 0.51
N ASP A 54 12.00 11.94 -0.15
CA ASP A 54 10.82 11.11 -0.33
C ASP A 54 10.25 11.26 -1.76
N PRO A 55 9.94 10.17 -2.47
CA PRO A 55 9.37 10.25 -3.81
C PRO A 55 8.08 11.07 -3.93
N ALA A 56 7.27 11.13 -2.87
CA ALA A 56 5.99 11.83 -2.86
C ALA A 56 6.10 13.31 -2.45
N PHE A 57 7.12 13.68 -1.66
CA PHE A 57 7.29 15.03 -1.13
C PHE A 57 8.50 15.78 -1.70
N GLY A 58 9.40 15.08 -2.39
CA GLY A 58 10.58 15.65 -3.02
C GLY A 58 11.87 15.45 -2.23
N LYS A 59 12.81 16.37 -2.39
CA LYS A 59 14.18 16.28 -1.87
C LYS A 59 14.39 17.18 -0.67
N ASN A 60 15.21 16.74 0.28
CA ASN A 60 15.57 17.50 1.49
C ASN A 60 14.37 18.01 2.30
N VAL A 61 13.30 17.22 2.38
CA VAL A 61 12.10 17.59 3.12
C VAL A 61 12.35 17.49 4.61
N THR A 62 11.91 18.49 5.36
CA THR A 62 12.01 18.49 6.83
C THR A 62 10.70 17.98 7.39
N VAL A 63 10.74 16.86 8.12
CA VAL A 63 9.56 16.27 8.77
C VAL A 63 9.62 16.59 10.25
N VAL A 64 8.57 17.19 10.80
CA VAL A 64 8.46 17.55 12.22
C VAL A 64 7.26 16.83 12.82
N MET A 65 7.49 15.96 13.81
CA MET A 65 6.44 15.23 14.49
C MET A 65 5.67 16.15 15.46
N GLU A 66 4.36 16.25 15.27
CA GLU A 66 3.53 17.22 16.02
C GLU A 66 2.78 16.58 17.18
N ASN A 67 2.01 15.52 16.92
CA ASN A 67 1.21 14.83 17.93
C ASN A 67 0.78 13.43 17.50
N SER A 68 0.18 12.70 18.45
CA SER A 68 -0.55 11.46 18.22
C SER A 68 -1.98 11.61 18.73
N PHE A 69 -2.93 10.98 18.07
CA PHE A 69 -4.36 11.07 18.39
C PHE A 69 -5.10 9.81 17.93
N THR A 70 -6.32 9.60 18.43
CA THR A 70 -7.20 8.51 17.96
C THR A 70 -8.16 9.06 16.91
N SER A 71 -8.26 8.41 15.75
CA SER A 71 -9.20 8.79 14.70
C SER A 71 -10.67 8.50 15.10
N ALA A 72 -11.61 9.01 14.31
CA ALA A 72 -13.03 8.65 14.46
C ALA A 72 -13.31 7.16 14.21
N SER A 73 -12.47 6.48 13.42
CA SER A 73 -12.50 5.02 13.21
C SER A 73 -11.87 4.23 14.36
N GLY A 74 -11.28 4.90 15.37
CA GLY A 74 -10.62 4.25 16.50
C GLY A 74 -9.15 3.88 16.25
N GLU A 75 -8.55 4.34 15.17
CA GLU A 75 -7.16 4.03 14.80
C GLU A 75 -6.19 4.98 15.53
N GLU A 76 -5.01 4.47 15.91
CA GLU A 76 -3.92 5.31 16.42
C GLU A 76 -3.29 6.06 15.25
N CYS A 77 -3.33 7.39 15.27
CA CYS A 77 -2.80 8.23 14.22
C CYS A 77 -1.71 9.17 14.73
N ARG A 78 -0.79 9.54 13.83
CA ARG A 78 0.30 10.47 14.07
C ARG A 78 0.27 11.57 13.04
N ARG A 79 0.49 12.80 13.47
CA ARG A 79 0.55 13.99 12.61
C ARG A 79 1.98 14.51 12.53
N ALA A 80 2.38 14.93 11.33
CA ALA A 80 3.61 15.69 11.13
C ALA A 80 3.38 16.84 10.15
N SER A 81 4.22 17.87 10.26
CA SER A 81 4.43 18.85 9.20
C SER A 81 5.59 18.39 8.33
N VAL A 82 5.38 18.34 7.02
CA VAL A 82 6.43 18.11 6.00
C VAL A 82 6.69 19.43 5.30
N ILE A 83 7.93 19.91 5.41
CA ILE A 83 8.33 21.23 4.91
C ILE A 83 9.30 21.05 3.74
N VAL A 84 8.95 21.62 2.60
CA VAL A 84 9.75 21.62 1.37
C VAL A 84 10.17 23.06 1.05
N GLY A 85 11.48 23.32 1.05
CA GLY A 85 12.02 24.66 0.84
C GLY A 85 11.54 25.67 1.89
N ALA A 86 11.40 26.94 1.48
CA ALA A 86 11.11 28.05 2.39
C ALA A 86 9.61 28.36 2.60
N LYS A 87 8.68 27.72 1.85
CA LYS A 87 7.27 28.15 1.82
C LYS A 87 6.22 27.05 1.71
N GLU A 88 6.59 25.78 1.53
CA GLU A 88 5.63 24.70 1.35
C GLU A 88 5.63 23.83 2.60
N ALA A 89 4.56 23.90 3.38
CA ALA A 89 4.34 23.04 4.54
C ALA A 89 3.05 22.27 4.32
N GLU A 90 3.15 20.96 4.36
CA GLU A 90 2.04 20.03 4.19
C GLU A 90 1.82 19.27 5.50
N VAL A 91 0.60 19.27 6.00
CA VAL A 91 0.26 18.42 7.15
C VAL A 91 -0.07 17.03 6.64
N VAL A 92 0.69 16.06 7.13
CA VAL A 92 0.53 14.65 6.82
C VAL A 92 0.09 13.89 8.05
N VAL A 93 -0.71 12.86 7.83
CA VAL A 93 -1.18 11.97 8.88
C VAL A 93 -0.92 10.54 8.45
N VAL A 94 -0.41 9.72 9.38
CA VAL A 94 -0.35 8.27 9.23
C VAL A 94 -1.20 7.65 10.33
N CYS A 95 -1.93 6.59 10.00
CA CYS A 95 -2.72 5.84 10.97
C CYS A 95 -2.27 4.38 11.00
N ARG A 96 -2.36 3.78 12.18
CA ARG A 96 -2.04 2.39 12.41
C ARG A 96 -3.31 1.57 12.27
N ASP A 97 -3.33 0.72 11.26
CA ASP A 97 -4.44 -0.18 11.01
C ASP A 97 -4.51 -1.31 12.05
N ALA A 98 -5.56 -2.13 11.97
CA ALA A 98 -5.78 -3.26 12.86
C ALA A 98 -4.68 -4.35 12.76
N SER A 99 -3.93 -4.40 11.66
CA SER A 99 -2.77 -5.30 11.50
C SER A 99 -1.50 -4.74 12.14
N GLY A 100 -1.56 -3.51 12.64
CA GLY A 100 -0.45 -2.80 13.25
C GLY A 100 0.45 -2.09 12.23
N GLN A 101 0.08 -2.04 10.95
CA GLN A 101 0.82 -1.31 9.92
C GLN A 101 0.44 0.16 9.92
N TRP A 102 1.45 1.01 9.80
CA TRP A 102 1.26 2.44 9.60
C TRP A 102 1.07 2.71 8.11
N ALA A 103 0.06 3.49 7.75
CA ALA A 103 -0.18 3.92 6.39
C ALA A 103 -0.56 5.40 6.35
N MET A 104 -0.10 6.10 5.31
CA MET A 104 -0.52 7.49 5.07
C MET A 104 -2.02 7.57 4.76
N VAL A 105 -2.74 8.44 5.47
CA VAL A 105 -4.15 8.70 5.15
C VAL A 105 -4.26 9.67 3.96
N PRO A 106 -5.38 9.60 3.20
CA PRO A 106 -5.62 10.53 2.11
C PRO A 106 -5.55 11.99 2.58
N ARG A 107 -4.85 12.80 1.79
CA ARG A 107 -4.69 14.24 2.04
C ARG A 107 -5.95 14.96 1.59
N VAL A 108 -6.65 15.59 2.53
CA VAL A 108 -7.97 16.19 2.29
C VAL A 108 -7.96 17.69 1.99
N TRP A 109 -6.81 18.29 1.70
CA TRP A 109 -6.76 19.73 1.42
C TRP A 109 -7.14 20.00 -0.04
N GLY A 110 -8.38 20.47 -0.31
CA GLY A 110 -8.71 21.10 -1.59
C GLY A 110 -10.11 21.00 -2.23
N GLN A 111 -11.20 20.68 -1.54
CA GLN A 111 -12.54 21.17 -1.92
C GLN A 111 -13.15 21.76 -0.64
N GLY A 112 -12.95 23.06 -0.43
CA GLY A 112 -13.50 23.75 0.73
C GLY A 112 -15.01 23.60 0.78
N ILE A 113 -15.58 23.58 1.99
CA ILE A 113 -16.98 23.91 2.17
C ILE A 113 -17.16 25.30 1.55
N GLU A 114 -17.96 25.39 0.50
CA GLU A 114 -18.34 26.68 -0.07
C GLU A 114 -18.88 27.54 1.06
N LYS A 115 -18.27 28.71 1.26
CA LYS A 115 -18.71 29.64 2.28
C LYS A 115 -20.16 30.05 1.93
N PRO A 116 -21.10 30.08 2.89
CA PRO A 116 -22.45 30.59 2.65
C PRO A 116 -22.44 32.03 2.14
#